data_AF-A0A1T3BME8-F1
#
_entry.id   AF-A0A1T3BME8-F1
#
_cell.length_a   1.000
_cell.length_b   1.000
_cell.length_c   1.000
_cell.angle_alpha   90.00
_cell.angle_beta   90.00
_cell.angle_gamma   90.00
#
_symmetry.space_group_name_H-M   'P 1'
#
loop_
_entity.id
_entity.type
_entity.pdbx_description
1 polymer ?
#
loop_
_entity_poly.entity_id
_entity_poly.type
_entity_poly.pdbx_seq_one_letter_code
_entity_poly.pdbx_strand_id
1 'polypeptide(L)'
;MRRVLKHHVCFCFLSTALLAGVSLIAAQEKVYAGSQGNCRVAVDTGSDGSKPIVCDGSVMRGDGVLSDDWNIDMDKYIGMPAVEVRGGADIMMSGTLTVINTGDRGSSGRNDNQPAIKVHEQGQLKLMDATVTDVHKGIEVGDGSVTVVTGSIGVKKDGVVLEVKNKGRVMLMMKGQGVTVEKGGNSTGIVMDGDGTVELMGTGFTDVKTGIKIKGAGKANVTMTGKGTTITVGSSGKGIVMQGQGEAEVTGGTIVGSGGVVGAEVKGGTLTLIGTNFTKVTTGAEVKGDGKLKMTGGEDCGYEC
;
A
#
# COMPACT_ATOMS: atom_id res chain seq x y z
N MET A 1 43.81 -45.71 -33.67
CA MET A 1 42.46 -45.22 -34.06
C MET A 1 41.49 -45.73 -33.01
N ARG A 2 40.68 -44.96 -32.27
CA ARG A 2 40.10 -43.63 -32.45
C ARG A 2 40.09 -42.88 -31.11
N ARG A 3 40.33 -41.57 -31.16
CA ARG A 3 40.05 -40.60 -30.09
C ARG A 3 38.52 -40.39 -30.04
N VAL A 4 37.92 -40.31 -28.86
CA VAL A 4 36.56 -39.76 -28.70
C VAL A 4 36.67 -38.43 -27.99
N LEU A 5 36.11 -37.43 -28.66
CA LEU A 5 36.22 -36.01 -28.41
C LEU A 5 35.36 -35.58 -27.21
N LYS A 6 35.91 -34.63 -26.45
CA LYS A 6 35.21 -33.74 -25.50
C LYS A 6 33.85 -33.27 -26.04
N HIS A 7 32.82 -33.27 -25.21
CA HIS A 7 31.79 -32.23 -25.19
C HIS A 7 31.50 -31.85 -23.72
N HIS A 8 32.38 -31.02 -23.17
CA HIS A 8 31.96 -29.97 -22.24
C HIS A 8 31.10 -29.02 -23.06
N VAL A 9 29.77 -29.08 -22.92
CA VAL A 9 28.91 -28.01 -23.42
C VAL A 9 28.19 -27.42 -22.22
N CYS A 10 28.48 -26.14 -22.06
CA CYS A 10 28.23 -25.28 -20.94
C CYS A 10 26.72 -25.04 -20.76
N PHE A 11 26.12 -25.60 -19.71
CA PHE A 11 24.74 -25.31 -19.30
C PHE A 11 24.68 -24.14 -18.30
N CYS A 12 25.63 -23.19 -18.40
CA CYS A 12 25.70 -22.00 -17.54
C CYS A 12 25.38 -20.68 -18.27
N PHE A 13 25.17 -20.69 -19.60
CA PHE A 13 24.92 -19.46 -20.37
C PHE A 13 23.45 -19.13 -20.62
N LEU A 14 22.51 -19.96 -20.15
CA LEU A 14 21.06 -19.68 -20.28
C LEU A 14 20.46 -18.93 -19.09
N SER A 15 21.18 -18.77 -17.98
CA SER A 15 20.65 -18.06 -16.79
C SER A 15 21.01 -16.57 -16.73
N THR A 16 21.91 -16.07 -17.57
CA THR A 16 22.32 -14.65 -17.57
C THR A 16 21.63 -13.78 -18.63
N ALA A 17 20.91 -14.37 -19.59
CA ALA A 17 20.19 -13.60 -20.62
C ALA A 17 18.82 -13.07 -20.15
N LEU A 18 18.24 -13.63 -19.07
CA LEU A 18 16.96 -13.15 -18.52
C LEU A 18 17.12 -12.03 -17.48
N LEU A 19 18.33 -11.77 -16.97
CA LEU A 19 18.57 -10.65 -16.03
C LEU A 19 18.87 -9.31 -16.71
N ALA A 20 19.10 -9.29 -18.02
CA ALA A 20 19.33 -8.04 -18.76
C ALA A 20 18.04 -7.39 -19.30
N GLY A 21 16.89 -8.08 -19.21
CA GLY A 21 15.59 -7.56 -19.67
C GLY A 21 14.84 -6.68 -18.66
N VAL A 22 15.33 -6.56 -17.42
CA VAL A 22 14.66 -5.79 -16.35
C VAL A 22 15.27 -4.38 -16.17
N SER A 23 16.41 -4.11 -16.79
CA SER A 23 17.12 -2.82 -16.63
C SER A 23 16.69 -1.73 -17.62
N LEU A 24 15.79 -2.02 -18.57
CA LEU A 24 15.42 -1.13 -19.67
C LEU A 24 14.03 -0.49 -19.54
N ILE A 25 13.55 -0.26 -18.31
CA ILE A 25 12.32 0.54 -18.04
C ILE A 25 12.66 1.87 -17.34
N ALA A 26 13.93 2.15 -17.03
CA ALA A 26 14.32 3.31 -16.23
C ALA A 26 15.02 4.45 -16.99
N ALA A 27 15.12 4.41 -18.32
CA ALA A 27 15.77 5.48 -19.07
C ALA A 27 14.97 5.88 -20.31
N GLN A 28 14.64 7.17 -20.35
CA GLN A 28 13.97 7.93 -21.42
C GLN A 28 12.44 7.77 -21.38
N GLU A 29 11.62 8.79 -21.10
CA GLU A 29 11.69 10.20 -21.48
C GLU A 29 11.34 11.13 -20.29
N LYS A 30 12.11 12.20 -20.09
CA LYS A 30 11.69 13.34 -19.26
C LYS A 30 10.90 14.28 -20.17
N VAL A 31 9.57 14.29 -20.06
CA VAL A 31 8.73 15.32 -20.68
C VAL A 31 7.90 15.96 -19.57
N TYR A 32 7.84 17.28 -19.61
CA TYR A 32 7.20 18.15 -18.62
C TYR A 32 5.67 18.08 -18.73
N ALA A 33 4.96 17.50 -17.75
CA ALA A 33 3.52 17.77 -17.57
C ALA A 33 3.24 19.12 -16.86
N GLY A 34 4.21 20.05 -16.84
CA GLY A 34 4.04 21.40 -16.31
C GLY A 34 3.16 22.33 -17.15
N SER A 35 2.61 21.90 -18.29
CA SER A 35 1.90 22.78 -19.21
C SER A 35 0.43 22.37 -19.44
N GLN A 36 -0.44 22.88 -18.56
CA GLN A 36 -1.82 23.33 -18.86
C GLN A 36 -2.91 22.32 -19.30
N GLY A 37 -2.93 21.08 -18.80
CA GLY A 37 -4.04 20.14 -19.10
C GLY A 37 -4.52 19.28 -17.95
N ASN A 38 -3.64 18.43 -17.42
CA ASN A 38 -4.08 17.24 -16.69
C ASN A 38 -4.06 17.41 -15.17
N CYS A 39 -3.14 18.24 -14.66
CA CYS A 39 -2.93 18.45 -13.24
C CYS A 39 -2.89 19.95 -12.95
N ARG A 40 -3.71 20.38 -11.98
CA ARG A 40 -3.72 21.73 -11.44
C ARG A 40 -3.04 21.69 -10.10
N VAL A 41 -2.03 22.54 -9.96
CA VAL A 41 -1.47 22.88 -8.67
C VAL A 41 -2.44 23.89 -8.03
N ALA A 42 -2.99 23.59 -6.84
CA ALA A 42 -4.04 24.41 -6.22
C ALA A 42 -3.63 25.91 -6.11
N VAL A 43 -4.53 26.84 -6.47
CA VAL A 43 -4.25 28.28 -6.57
C VAL A 43 -3.99 28.94 -5.21
N ASP A 44 -3.11 29.94 -5.23
CA ASP A 44 -2.41 30.54 -4.08
C ASP A 44 -3.28 31.41 -3.15
N THR A 45 -3.02 31.32 -1.84
CA THR A 45 -3.27 32.41 -0.87
C THR A 45 -2.01 32.87 -0.14
N GLY A 46 -0.81 32.45 -0.58
CA GLY A 46 0.49 32.92 -0.10
C GLY A 46 1.32 31.86 0.64
N SER A 47 2.64 31.87 0.38
CA SER A 47 3.76 31.16 1.04
C SER A 47 4.26 29.82 0.43
N ASP A 48 5.31 29.94 -0.39
CA ASP A 48 6.62 29.25 -0.39
C ASP A 48 6.73 27.72 -0.14
N GLY A 49 5.66 26.93 -0.24
CA GLY A 49 5.70 25.46 -0.22
C GLY A 49 5.17 24.84 -1.51
N SER A 50 5.64 23.64 -1.90
CA SER A 50 5.01 22.89 -3.00
C SER A 50 3.56 22.61 -2.61
N LYS A 51 2.65 22.99 -3.50
CA LYS A 51 1.20 22.98 -3.33
C LYS A 51 0.62 21.59 -3.59
N PRO A 52 -0.62 21.30 -3.12
CA PRO A 52 -1.33 20.08 -3.46
C PRO A 52 -1.46 19.92 -4.97
N ILE A 53 -1.32 18.68 -5.42
CA ILE A 53 -1.45 18.29 -6.83
C ILE A 53 -2.85 17.70 -7.01
N VAL A 54 -3.67 18.30 -7.88
CA VAL A 54 -5.01 17.79 -8.21
C VAL A 54 -5.10 17.54 -9.70
N CYS A 55 -5.27 16.29 -10.09
CA CYS A 55 -5.40 15.89 -11.48
C CYS A 55 -6.83 15.41 -11.76
N ASP A 56 -7.51 16.06 -12.69
CA ASP A 56 -8.84 15.66 -13.18
C ASP A 56 -8.77 15.39 -14.68
N GLY A 57 -9.24 14.22 -15.14
CA GLY A 57 -9.08 13.76 -16.53
C GLY A 57 -9.84 14.58 -17.59
N SER A 58 -10.28 15.80 -17.25
CA SER A 58 -11.08 16.72 -18.05
C SER A 58 -10.40 17.15 -19.36
N VAL A 59 -9.07 17.22 -19.38
CA VAL A 59 -8.27 17.67 -20.54
C VAL A 59 -6.97 16.87 -20.58
N MET A 60 -6.97 15.67 -21.18
CA MET A 60 -5.73 14.90 -21.41
C MET A 60 -4.88 15.57 -22.52
N ARG A 61 -4.09 16.57 -22.15
CA ARG A 61 -3.08 17.23 -23.00
C ARG A 61 -1.70 17.08 -22.35
N GLY A 62 -1.04 15.97 -22.64
CA GLY A 62 0.27 15.62 -22.10
C GLY A 62 0.45 14.11 -22.00
N ASP A 63 1.65 13.67 -21.69
CA ASP A 63 2.03 12.27 -21.46
C ASP A 63 1.66 11.75 -20.05
N GLY A 64 1.17 12.64 -19.17
CA GLY A 64 0.79 12.30 -17.81
C GLY A 64 1.98 12.16 -16.85
N VAL A 65 3.17 12.65 -17.20
CA VAL A 65 4.39 12.45 -16.40
C VAL A 65 4.79 13.71 -15.61
N LEU A 66 4.87 13.60 -14.29
CA LEU A 66 5.41 14.60 -13.38
C LEU A 66 6.86 14.24 -13.03
N SER A 67 7.82 14.94 -13.63
CA SER A 67 9.25 14.60 -13.53
C SER A 67 10.01 15.23 -12.37
N ASP A 68 9.46 16.30 -11.79
CA ASP A 68 10.11 17.06 -10.72
C ASP A 68 9.92 16.38 -9.36
N ASP A 69 10.79 16.72 -8.41
CA ASP A 69 10.58 16.35 -7.01
C ASP A 69 9.53 17.29 -6.38
N TRP A 70 8.63 16.73 -5.60
CA TRP A 70 7.52 17.45 -4.96
C TRP A 70 7.63 17.31 -3.44
N ASN A 71 7.68 18.44 -2.73
CA ASN A 71 7.73 18.45 -1.27
C ASN A 71 6.51 19.18 -0.69
N ILE A 72 5.49 18.42 -0.34
CA ILE A 72 4.18 18.94 0.07
C ILE A 72 4.04 18.84 1.58
N ASP A 73 3.87 19.98 2.21
CA ASP A 73 3.52 20.10 3.62
C ASP A 73 2.01 20.23 3.77
N MET A 74 1.35 19.17 4.20
CA MET A 74 -0.12 19.12 4.36
C MET A 74 -0.62 20.06 5.45
N ASP A 75 0.23 20.50 6.39
CA ASP A 75 -0.21 21.44 7.42
C ASP A 75 -0.59 22.79 6.84
N LYS A 76 0.04 23.15 5.72
CA LYS A 76 -0.23 24.40 5.00
C LYS A 76 -1.54 24.36 4.22
N TYR A 77 -2.10 23.18 3.95
CA TYR A 77 -3.24 22.99 3.05
C TYR A 77 -4.37 22.23 3.73
N ILE A 78 -5.13 22.97 4.55
CA ILE A 78 -6.19 22.39 5.38
C ILE A 78 -7.34 21.83 4.53
N GLY A 79 -7.72 20.58 4.80
CA GLY A 79 -8.86 19.91 4.20
C GLY A 79 -8.59 19.31 2.81
N MET A 80 -7.33 19.28 2.37
CA MET A 80 -6.95 18.73 1.06
C MET A 80 -5.93 17.59 1.21
N PRO A 81 -5.99 16.55 0.36
CA PRO A 81 -4.89 15.61 0.23
C PRO A 81 -3.67 16.31 -0.41
N ALA A 82 -2.47 15.77 -0.21
CA ALA A 82 -1.28 16.26 -0.91
C ALA A 82 -1.36 15.96 -2.42
N VAL A 83 -1.90 14.78 -2.77
CA VAL A 83 -2.16 14.38 -4.16
C VAL A 83 -3.58 13.87 -4.29
N GLU A 84 -4.34 14.42 -5.23
CA GLU A 84 -5.65 13.91 -5.65
C GLU A 84 -5.62 13.59 -7.14
N VAL A 85 -5.97 12.36 -7.52
CA VAL A 85 -6.13 11.95 -8.93
C VAL A 85 -7.54 11.40 -9.13
N ARG A 86 -8.26 11.97 -10.10
CA ARG A 86 -9.67 11.64 -10.37
C ARG A 86 -10.09 11.80 -11.82
N GLY A 87 -11.33 11.43 -12.10
CA GLY A 87 -11.97 11.62 -13.41
C GLY A 87 -11.25 10.89 -14.54
N GLY A 88 -10.68 9.72 -14.28
CA GLY A 88 -9.93 8.92 -15.27
C GLY A 88 -8.55 9.48 -15.64
N ALA A 89 -8.03 10.47 -14.92
CA ALA A 89 -6.65 10.92 -15.09
C ALA A 89 -5.66 9.76 -14.87
N ASP A 90 -4.63 9.67 -15.71
CA ASP A 90 -3.57 8.66 -15.61
C ASP A 90 -2.22 9.36 -15.49
N ILE A 91 -1.62 9.26 -14.31
CA ILE A 91 -0.48 10.08 -13.88
C ILE A 91 0.66 9.19 -13.42
N MET A 92 1.87 9.45 -13.93
CA MET A 92 3.12 8.90 -13.42
C MET A 92 3.95 10.02 -12.80
N MET A 93 4.33 9.87 -11.53
CA MET A 93 5.34 10.74 -10.90
C MET A 93 6.68 10.02 -10.94
N SER A 94 7.58 10.48 -11.81
CA SER A 94 8.92 9.91 -11.94
C SER A 94 9.92 10.56 -10.97
N GLY A 95 9.65 11.80 -10.54
CA GLY A 95 10.35 12.43 -9.43
C GLY A 95 9.88 11.93 -8.07
N THR A 96 10.56 12.35 -7.02
CA THR A 96 10.27 11.95 -5.64
C THR A 96 9.11 12.74 -5.09
N LEU A 97 8.08 12.06 -4.58
CA LEU A 97 7.02 12.70 -3.79
C LEU A 97 7.37 12.62 -2.29
N THR A 98 7.60 13.76 -1.65
CA THR A 98 7.71 13.88 -0.20
C THR A 98 6.47 14.57 0.34
N VAL A 99 5.81 13.94 1.32
CA VAL A 99 4.65 14.50 2.02
C VAL A 99 4.90 14.47 3.51
N ILE A 100 4.69 15.61 4.16
CA ILE A 100 4.79 15.75 5.62
C ILE A 100 3.50 16.35 6.19
N ASN A 101 3.17 16.00 7.43
CA ASN A 101 2.11 16.62 8.22
C ASN A 101 2.63 16.77 9.65
N THR A 102 3.37 17.85 9.88
CA THR A 102 4.01 18.19 11.15
C THR A 102 3.08 18.83 12.17
N GLY A 103 1.79 19.01 11.84
CA GLY A 103 0.82 19.73 12.63
C GLY A 103 0.73 19.14 14.03
N ASP A 104 0.78 20.02 15.03
CA ASP A 104 0.96 19.69 16.44
C ASP A 104 0.07 18.51 16.88
N ARG A 105 0.72 17.54 17.54
CA ARG A 105 0.21 16.28 18.12
C ARG A 105 -0.91 16.47 19.17
N GLY A 106 -1.59 17.62 19.24
CA GLY A 106 -2.50 17.99 20.31
C GLY A 106 -3.74 18.79 19.91
N SER A 107 -3.94 19.12 18.63
CA SER A 107 -5.18 19.76 18.17
C SER A 107 -5.88 18.85 17.19
N SER A 108 -7.08 18.39 17.54
CA SER A 108 -8.04 17.72 16.66
C SER A 108 -8.23 18.54 15.38
N GLY A 109 -7.42 18.24 14.37
CA GLY A 109 -6.78 19.26 13.57
C GLY A 109 -7.31 19.37 12.15
N ARG A 110 -8.57 19.01 11.88
CA ARG A 110 -9.28 19.09 10.56
C ARG A 110 -8.65 18.32 9.37
N ASN A 111 -7.33 18.12 9.34
CA ASN A 111 -6.58 17.34 8.34
C ASN A 111 -6.51 15.86 8.69
N ASP A 112 -6.87 15.47 9.91
CA ASP A 112 -6.84 14.09 10.39
C ASP A 112 -7.74 13.15 9.56
N ASN A 113 -8.67 13.73 8.79
CA ASN A 113 -9.59 12.98 7.93
C ASN A 113 -9.11 12.87 6.47
N GLN A 114 -8.11 13.64 6.03
CA GLN A 114 -7.65 13.61 4.65
C GLN A 114 -6.46 12.65 4.48
N PRO A 115 -6.48 11.78 3.46
CA PRO A 115 -5.31 11.01 3.08
C PRO A 115 -4.20 11.90 2.52
N ALA A 116 -2.94 11.48 2.62
CA ALA A 116 -1.86 12.09 1.87
C ALA A 116 -2.09 11.95 0.36
N ILE A 117 -2.52 10.77 -0.08
CA ILE A 117 -2.79 10.44 -1.48
C ILE A 117 -4.22 9.95 -1.61
N LYS A 118 -5.01 10.59 -2.47
CA LYS A 118 -6.39 10.22 -2.76
C LYS A 118 -6.54 9.90 -4.24
N VAL A 119 -7.03 8.71 -4.57
CA VAL A 119 -7.31 8.34 -5.96
C VAL A 119 -8.70 7.75 -6.08
N HIS A 120 -9.53 8.31 -6.96
CA HIS A 120 -10.93 7.90 -7.12
C HIS A 120 -11.42 8.23 -8.53
N GLU A 121 -12.69 7.93 -8.84
CA GLU A 121 -13.31 8.17 -10.15
C GLU A 121 -12.45 7.67 -11.31
N GLN A 122 -12.02 6.41 -11.24
CA GLN A 122 -11.15 5.75 -12.23
C GLN A 122 -9.76 6.38 -12.42
N GLY A 123 -9.35 7.34 -11.59
CA GLY A 123 -8.01 7.91 -11.61
C GLY A 123 -6.93 6.84 -11.39
N GLN A 124 -5.76 7.05 -11.99
CA GLN A 124 -4.63 6.14 -11.93
C GLN A 124 -3.37 6.93 -11.56
N LEU A 125 -2.66 6.47 -10.55
CA LEU A 125 -1.45 7.12 -10.07
C LEU A 125 -0.32 6.08 -9.91
N LYS A 126 0.81 6.34 -10.56
CA LYS A 126 2.04 5.58 -10.37
C LYS A 126 3.12 6.49 -9.79
N LEU A 127 3.56 6.17 -8.59
CA LEU A 127 4.64 6.85 -7.88
C LEU A 127 5.90 6.00 -8.00
N MET A 128 6.95 6.54 -8.61
CA MET A 128 8.24 5.86 -8.64
C MET A 128 8.91 5.87 -7.27
N ASP A 129 8.88 7.00 -6.57
CA ASP A 129 9.35 7.13 -5.18
C ASP A 129 8.40 8.04 -4.38
N ALA A 130 7.98 7.56 -3.20
CA ALA A 130 7.09 8.29 -2.31
C ALA A 130 7.50 8.14 -0.85
N THR A 131 7.80 9.25 -0.18
CA THR A 131 8.02 9.32 1.26
C THR A 131 6.92 10.14 1.91
N VAL A 132 6.01 9.48 2.61
CA VAL A 132 4.92 10.09 3.37
C VAL A 132 5.24 9.97 4.85
N THR A 133 5.18 11.05 5.61
CA THR A 133 5.56 11.06 7.03
C THR A 133 4.54 11.81 7.88
N ASP A 134 4.25 11.26 9.06
CA ASP A 134 3.41 11.87 10.09
C ASP A 134 1.98 12.22 9.63
N VAL A 135 1.39 11.44 8.71
CA VAL A 135 0.00 11.66 8.28
C VAL A 135 -0.99 10.79 9.06
N HIS A 136 -2.25 11.21 9.20
CA HIS A 136 -3.27 10.33 9.82
C HIS A 136 -3.75 9.24 8.87
N LYS A 137 -3.84 9.54 7.58
CA LYS A 137 -4.17 8.56 6.55
C LYS A 137 -3.16 8.61 5.40
N GLY A 138 -2.58 7.47 5.05
CA GLY A 138 -1.57 7.39 3.98
C GLY A 138 -2.21 7.52 2.61
N ILE A 139 -2.82 6.45 2.12
CA ILE A 139 -3.43 6.37 0.80
C ILE A 139 -4.89 5.95 0.93
N GLU A 140 -5.78 6.68 0.26
CA GLU A 140 -7.18 6.30 0.07
C GLU A 140 -7.47 6.08 -1.42
N VAL A 141 -7.97 4.89 -1.76
CA VAL A 141 -8.34 4.54 -3.13
C VAL A 141 -9.82 4.16 -3.21
N GLY A 142 -10.58 4.92 -4.00
CA GLY A 142 -11.95 4.63 -4.39
C GLY A 142 -12.00 3.61 -5.51
N ASP A 143 -12.59 3.95 -6.66
CA ASP A 143 -12.65 3.12 -7.87
C ASP A 143 -11.45 3.30 -8.83
N GLY A 144 -10.37 3.92 -8.36
CA GLY A 144 -9.13 4.14 -9.12
C GLY A 144 -8.01 3.14 -8.80
N SER A 145 -6.78 3.47 -9.20
CA SER A 145 -5.58 2.65 -8.95
C SER A 145 -4.37 3.46 -8.47
N VAL A 146 -3.60 2.87 -7.55
CA VAL A 146 -2.32 3.41 -7.08
C VAL A 146 -1.24 2.34 -7.17
N THR A 147 -0.09 2.69 -7.73
CA THR A 147 1.14 1.90 -7.66
C THR A 147 2.25 2.72 -7.02
N VAL A 148 2.91 2.18 -5.99
CA VAL A 148 4.10 2.79 -5.37
C VAL A 148 5.27 1.84 -5.53
N VAL A 149 6.33 2.28 -6.21
CA VAL A 149 7.47 1.41 -6.55
C VAL A 149 8.49 1.38 -5.40
N THR A 150 8.88 2.53 -4.85
CA THR A 150 9.78 2.61 -3.69
C THR A 150 9.36 3.71 -2.71
N GLY A 151 10.00 3.76 -1.54
CA GLY A 151 9.85 4.84 -0.55
C GLY A 151 9.34 4.34 0.80
N SER A 152 8.62 5.18 1.54
CA SER A 152 8.02 4.81 2.85
C SER A 152 6.71 5.55 3.12
N ILE A 153 5.82 4.94 3.92
CA ILE A 153 4.57 5.56 4.38
C ILE A 153 4.52 5.47 5.91
N GLY A 154 4.68 6.63 6.55
CA GLY A 154 4.61 6.82 7.99
C GLY A 154 3.26 7.44 8.37
N VAL A 155 2.51 6.77 9.25
CA VAL A 155 1.28 7.32 9.81
C VAL A 155 1.36 7.57 11.31
N LYS A 156 0.67 8.62 11.77
CA LYS A 156 0.49 9.00 13.17
C LYS A 156 -0.25 7.91 13.96
N LYS A 157 -0.21 8.05 15.27
CA LYS A 157 -1.00 7.24 16.20
C LYS A 157 -2.49 7.22 15.79
N ASP A 158 -3.12 6.06 15.88
CA ASP A 158 -4.51 5.81 15.47
C ASP A 158 -4.79 5.95 13.97
N GLY A 159 -3.74 6.11 13.14
CA GLY A 159 -3.85 6.31 11.70
C GLY A 159 -4.16 5.06 10.86
N VAL A 160 -4.45 5.28 9.58
CA VAL A 160 -4.71 4.23 8.58
C VAL A 160 -3.72 4.38 7.43
N VAL A 161 -2.95 3.34 7.15
CA VAL A 161 -1.94 3.43 6.08
C VAL A 161 -2.61 3.37 4.72
N LEU A 162 -3.48 2.37 4.54
CA LEU A 162 -4.18 2.12 3.29
C LEU A 162 -5.68 1.96 3.54
N GLU A 163 -6.49 2.74 2.84
CA GLU A 163 -7.94 2.54 2.77
C GLU A 163 -8.35 2.31 1.32
N VAL A 164 -8.93 1.14 1.03
CA VAL A 164 -9.38 0.77 -0.31
C VAL A 164 -10.87 0.49 -0.28
N LYS A 165 -11.61 1.22 -1.13
CA LYS A 165 -13.06 1.18 -1.24
C LYS A 165 -13.47 0.67 -2.61
N ASN A 166 -14.73 0.29 -2.78
CA ASN A 166 -15.30 -0.06 -4.08
C ASN A 166 -14.42 -1.06 -4.84
N LYS A 167 -13.99 -0.76 -6.07
CA LYS A 167 -13.13 -1.61 -6.92
C LYS A 167 -11.68 -1.15 -6.95
N GLY A 168 -11.26 -0.36 -5.96
CA GLY A 168 -9.95 0.26 -5.91
C GLY A 168 -8.82 -0.75 -5.95
N ARG A 169 -7.71 -0.34 -6.57
CA ARG A 169 -6.53 -1.20 -6.73
C ARG A 169 -5.31 -0.52 -6.16
N VAL A 170 -4.56 -1.22 -5.32
CA VAL A 170 -3.28 -0.73 -4.80
C VAL A 170 -2.21 -1.78 -5.01
N MET A 171 -1.04 -1.36 -5.49
CA MET A 171 0.18 -2.17 -5.55
C MET A 171 1.33 -1.42 -4.86
N LEU A 172 1.91 -2.02 -3.81
CA LEU A 172 3.08 -1.48 -3.10
C LEU A 172 4.27 -2.42 -3.28
N MET A 173 5.36 -1.92 -3.89
CA MET A 173 6.56 -2.69 -4.22
C MET A 173 7.80 -2.25 -3.42
N MET A 174 7.58 -1.71 -2.22
CA MET A 174 8.56 -0.97 -1.42
C MET A 174 9.53 -1.91 -0.70
N LYS A 175 10.36 -2.65 -1.45
CA LYS A 175 11.20 -3.73 -0.94
C LYS A 175 12.18 -3.27 0.15
N GLY A 176 12.10 -3.88 1.33
CA GLY A 176 13.04 -3.64 2.44
C GLY A 176 12.89 -2.28 3.13
N GLN A 177 12.13 -1.38 2.52
CA GLN A 177 11.48 -0.25 3.17
C GLN A 177 10.06 -0.68 3.51
N GLY A 178 9.30 0.19 4.17
CA GLY A 178 7.99 -0.22 4.59
C GLY A 178 7.16 0.90 5.15
N VAL A 179 6.12 0.43 5.79
CA VAL A 179 5.12 1.23 6.45
C VAL A 179 5.45 1.26 7.94
N THR A 180 5.51 2.47 8.48
CA THR A 180 5.75 2.69 9.92
C THR A 180 4.53 3.36 10.53
N VAL A 181 4.14 2.87 11.69
CA VAL A 181 3.05 3.45 12.47
C VAL A 181 3.61 3.89 13.82
N GLU A 182 3.23 5.09 14.27
CA GLU A 182 3.54 5.52 15.64
C GLU A 182 2.92 4.57 16.68
N LYS A 183 3.75 4.10 17.62
CA LYS A 183 3.37 3.07 18.61
C LYS A 183 2.26 3.52 19.56
N GLY A 184 1.48 2.56 20.04
CA GLY A 184 0.55 2.74 21.17
C GLY A 184 -0.83 3.29 20.81
N GLY A 185 -1.20 3.27 19.52
CA GLY A 185 -2.55 3.58 19.03
C GLY A 185 -3.32 2.37 18.51
N ASN A 186 -4.52 2.63 17.99
CA ASN A 186 -5.45 1.72 17.33
C ASN A 186 -5.28 1.71 15.80
N SER A 187 -4.06 1.99 15.33
CA SER A 187 -3.78 2.16 13.92
C SER A 187 -4.03 0.89 13.11
N THR A 188 -4.42 1.06 11.85
CA THR A 188 -4.70 -0.04 10.93
C THR A 188 -3.77 0.03 9.71
N GLY A 189 -3.18 -1.10 9.33
CA GLY A 189 -2.40 -1.19 8.09
C GLY A 189 -3.29 -1.01 6.88
N ILE A 190 -4.18 -1.97 6.63
CA ILE A 190 -5.07 -1.98 5.46
C ILE A 190 -6.52 -2.01 5.92
N VAL A 191 -7.35 -1.11 5.40
CA VAL A 191 -8.81 -1.14 5.52
C VAL A 191 -9.41 -1.42 4.15
N MET A 192 -10.18 -2.50 4.05
CA MET A 192 -10.93 -2.89 2.85
C MET A 192 -12.43 -2.66 3.07
N ASP A 193 -13.03 -1.81 2.23
CA ASP A 193 -14.46 -1.49 2.27
C ASP A 193 -15.08 -1.57 0.86
N GLY A 194 -15.09 -2.78 0.30
CA GLY A 194 -15.63 -3.05 -1.03
C GLY A 194 -15.00 -4.29 -1.69
N ASP A 195 -15.07 -4.34 -3.01
CA ASP A 195 -14.47 -5.33 -3.92
C ASP A 195 -13.00 -5.03 -4.28
N GLY A 196 -12.31 -4.24 -3.44
CA GLY A 196 -10.97 -3.73 -3.75
C GLY A 196 -9.89 -4.81 -3.75
N THR A 197 -8.75 -4.48 -4.33
CA THR A 197 -7.57 -5.35 -4.38
C THR A 197 -6.33 -4.64 -3.88
N VAL A 198 -5.56 -5.29 -3.00
CA VAL A 198 -4.26 -4.80 -2.53
C VAL A 198 -3.19 -5.85 -2.83
N GLU A 199 -2.09 -5.45 -3.45
CA GLU A 199 -0.92 -6.28 -3.68
C GLU A 199 0.31 -5.68 -2.99
N LEU A 200 0.91 -6.45 -2.07
CA LEU A 200 2.13 -6.11 -1.37
C LEU A 200 3.26 -6.98 -1.91
N MET A 201 4.27 -6.36 -2.52
CA MET A 201 5.42 -7.05 -3.13
C MET A 201 6.72 -6.67 -2.41
N GLY A 202 7.08 -7.42 -1.38
CA GLY A 202 8.23 -7.14 -0.52
C GLY A 202 8.03 -5.98 0.46
N THR A 203 6.81 -5.48 0.59
CA THR A 203 6.45 -4.35 1.47
C THR A 203 6.12 -4.84 2.88
N GLY A 204 6.78 -4.29 3.89
CA GLY A 204 6.54 -4.61 5.30
C GLY A 204 5.69 -3.55 6.01
N PHE A 205 4.83 -3.96 6.95
CA PHE A 205 4.12 -3.09 7.89
C PHE A 205 4.65 -3.32 9.30
N THR A 206 4.88 -2.24 10.04
CA THR A 206 5.43 -2.30 11.40
C THR A 206 4.51 -1.63 12.41
N ASP A 207 4.38 -2.25 13.58
CA ASP A 207 3.71 -1.71 14.75
C ASP A 207 2.22 -1.33 14.57
N VAL A 208 1.52 -1.99 13.65
CA VAL A 208 0.06 -1.81 13.47
C VAL A 208 -0.70 -2.49 14.61
N LYS A 209 -1.86 -1.93 15.01
CA LYS A 209 -2.78 -2.60 15.94
C LYS A 209 -3.66 -3.62 15.23
N THR A 210 -4.12 -3.25 14.03
CA THR A 210 -4.82 -4.16 13.12
C THR A 210 -4.08 -4.23 11.81
N GLY A 211 -3.67 -5.42 11.37
CA GLY A 211 -2.98 -5.60 10.09
C GLY A 211 -3.87 -5.29 8.90
N ILE A 212 -4.89 -6.12 8.70
CA ILE A 212 -5.87 -6.03 7.63
C ILE A 212 -7.26 -6.02 8.26
N LYS A 213 -8.08 -5.02 7.94
CA LYS A 213 -9.47 -4.90 8.41
C LYS A 213 -10.41 -4.88 7.22
N ILE A 214 -11.28 -5.88 7.10
CA ILE A 214 -12.27 -5.98 6.04
C ILE A 214 -13.66 -5.69 6.61
N LYS A 215 -14.30 -4.64 6.10
CA LYS A 215 -15.63 -4.17 6.51
C LYS A 215 -16.70 -4.33 5.42
N GLY A 216 -16.28 -4.34 4.16
CA GLY A 216 -17.19 -4.34 3.02
C GLY A 216 -18.01 -5.62 2.89
N ALA A 217 -19.17 -5.52 2.23
CA ALA A 217 -20.00 -6.67 1.83
C ALA A 217 -19.55 -7.29 0.50
N GLY A 218 -18.52 -6.73 -0.15
CA GLY A 218 -17.96 -7.17 -1.42
C GLY A 218 -16.96 -8.32 -1.33
N LYS A 219 -16.21 -8.53 -2.42
CA LYS A 219 -15.10 -9.49 -2.55
C LYS A 219 -13.75 -8.79 -2.43
N ALA A 220 -13.25 -8.63 -1.21
CA ALA A 220 -11.94 -8.00 -0.96
C ALA A 220 -10.79 -8.99 -1.20
N ASN A 221 -9.70 -8.54 -1.82
CA ASN A 221 -8.52 -9.38 -2.05
C ASN A 221 -7.24 -8.68 -1.56
N VAL A 222 -6.42 -9.39 -0.78
CA VAL A 222 -5.10 -8.94 -0.37
C VAL A 222 -4.06 -10.01 -0.70
N THR A 223 -3.10 -9.66 -1.55
CA THR A 223 -2.02 -10.56 -1.96
C THR A 223 -0.70 -10.07 -1.39
N MET A 224 -0.01 -10.93 -0.64
CA MET A 224 1.26 -10.65 0.01
C MET A 224 2.34 -11.57 -0.56
N THR A 225 3.16 -11.04 -1.46
CA THR A 225 4.21 -11.80 -2.16
C THR A 225 5.57 -11.15 -2.00
N GLY A 226 6.63 -11.89 -2.29
CA GLY A 226 8.01 -11.42 -2.15
C GLY A 226 8.60 -11.69 -0.76
N LYS A 227 9.91 -11.91 -0.73
CA LYS A 227 10.65 -12.18 0.50
C LYS A 227 10.59 -10.96 1.42
N GLY A 228 10.21 -11.16 2.68
CA GLY A 228 10.15 -10.09 3.68
C GLY A 228 8.83 -9.33 3.74
N THR A 229 7.80 -9.73 2.99
CA THR A 229 6.45 -9.16 3.11
C THR A 229 5.79 -9.60 4.40
N THR A 230 5.90 -8.76 5.42
CA THR A 230 5.39 -9.03 6.77
C THR A 230 4.48 -7.93 7.27
N ILE A 231 3.51 -8.30 8.11
CA ILE A 231 2.74 -7.35 8.90
C ILE A 231 3.01 -7.63 10.38
N THR A 232 3.71 -6.71 11.04
CA THR A 232 4.02 -6.83 12.46
C THR A 232 2.94 -6.15 13.28
N VAL A 233 2.31 -6.92 14.17
CA VAL A 233 1.16 -6.52 14.97
C VAL A 233 1.59 -6.30 16.42
N GLY A 234 1.30 -5.11 16.92
CA GLY A 234 1.55 -4.73 18.31
C GLY A 234 0.72 -5.53 19.31
N SER A 235 1.08 -5.43 20.59
CA SER A 235 0.50 -6.23 21.67
C SER A 235 -1.03 -6.09 21.76
N SER A 236 -1.72 -7.18 22.08
CA SER A 236 -3.20 -7.24 22.08
C SER A 236 -3.86 -6.79 20.77
N GLY A 237 -3.12 -6.84 19.65
CA GLY A 237 -3.59 -6.50 18.32
C GLY A 237 -4.21 -7.68 17.58
N LYS A 238 -4.57 -7.43 16.32
CA LYS A 238 -5.17 -8.43 15.42
C LYS A 238 -4.49 -8.40 14.05
N GLY A 239 -4.13 -9.56 13.53
CA GLY A 239 -3.56 -9.67 12.18
C GLY A 239 -4.58 -9.31 11.12
N ILE A 240 -5.62 -10.12 11.00
CA ILE A 240 -6.72 -9.96 10.04
C ILE A 240 -8.02 -9.87 10.82
N VAL A 241 -8.88 -8.93 10.48
CA VAL A 241 -10.21 -8.78 11.07
C VAL A 241 -11.25 -8.70 9.97
N MET A 242 -12.11 -9.72 9.89
CA MET A 242 -13.27 -9.74 8.99
C MET A 242 -14.54 -9.37 9.76
N GLN A 243 -15.13 -8.22 9.43
CA GLN A 243 -16.37 -7.69 10.01
C GLN A 243 -17.51 -7.60 9.00
N GLY A 244 -17.16 -7.51 7.71
CA GLY A 244 -18.14 -7.45 6.62
C GLY A 244 -18.89 -8.76 6.44
N GLN A 245 -20.03 -8.72 5.75
CA GLN A 245 -20.84 -9.91 5.42
C GLN A 245 -20.43 -10.55 4.09
N GLY A 246 -19.46 -9.96 3.38
CA GLY A 246 -18.99 -10.41 2.08
C GLY A 246 -17.99 -11.56 2.12
N GLU A 247 -17.19 -11.65 1.07
CA GLU A 247 -16.09 -12.59 0.93
C GLU A 247 -14.77 -11.85 0.95
N ALA A 248 -13.74 -12.43 1.56
CA ALA A 248 -12.40 -11.89 1.52
C ALA A 248 -11.39 -13.00 1.30
N GLU A 249 -10.36 -12.72 0.50
CA GLU A 249 -9.22 -13.59 0.31
C GLU A 249 -7.94 -12.86 0.72
N VAL A 250 -7.13 -13.52 1.55
CA VAL A 250 -5.77 -13.09 1.87
C VAL A 250 -4.81 -14.20 1.46
N THR A 251 -3.86 -13.88 0.60
CA THR A 251 -2.95 -14.85 -0.01
C THR A 251 -1.50 -14.53 0.32
N GLY A 252 -0.76 -15.51 0.84
CA GLY A 252 0.65 -15.42 1.15
C GLY A 252 0.97 -14.59 2.40
N GLY A 253 2.25 -14.19 2.50
CA GLY A 253 2.76 -13.31 3.54
C GLY A 253 2.89 -13.94 4.93
N THR A 254 3.40 -13.13 5.86
CA THR A 254 3.50 -13.48 7.27
C THR A 254 2.97 -12.37 8.15
N ILE A 255 2.12 -12.72 9.10
CA ILE A 255 1.68 -11.84 10.18
C ILE A 255 2.45 -12.23 11.44
N VAL A 256 3.13 -11.25 12.04
CA VAL A 256 4.00 -11.44 13.19
C VAL A 256 3.39 -10.75 14.40
N GLY A 257 3.03 -11.50 15.43
CA GLY A 257 2.52 -10.96 16.70
C GLY A 257 3.62 -10.59 17.70
N SER A 258 3.19 -10.04 18.84
CA SER A 258 4.10 -9.58 19.91
C SER A 258 3.59 -9.86 21.34
N GLY A 259 2.83 -10.93 21.58
CA GLY A 259 2.16 -11.12 22.87
C GLY A 259 0.66 -10.81 22.82
N GLY A 260 -0.20 -11.78 23.06
CA GLY A 260 -1.66 -11.56 23.16
C GLY A 260 -2.36 -11.20 21.83
N VAL A 261 -1.71 -11.46 20.69
CA VAL A 261 -2.25 -11.15 19.37
C VAL A 261 -3.14 -12.28 18.86
N VAL A 262 -4.25 -11.94 18.20
CA VAL A 262 -5.05 -12.87 17.40
C VAL A 262 -4.63 -12.76 15.94
N GLY A 263 -4.26 -13.86 15.30
CA GLY A 263 -3.86 -13.90 13.90
C GLY A 263 -5.00 -13.49 12.97
N ALA A 264 -6.12 -14.21 12.99
CA ALA A 264 -7.34 -13.87 12.25
C ALA A 264 -8.57 -13.85 13.17
N GLU A 265 -9.32 -12.76 13.20
CA GLU A 265 -10.63 -12.68 13.86
C GLU A 265 -11.73 -12.53 12.79
N VAL A 266 -12.64 -13.50 12.71
CA VAL A 266 -13.76 -13.50 11.75
C VAL A 266 -15.06 -13.35 12.52
N LYS A 267 -15.73 -12.20 12.37
CA LYS A 267 -17.02 -11.90 13.02
C LYS A 267 -18.22 -12.01 12.09
N GLY A 268 -17.98 -11.96 10.78
CA GLY A 268 -19.01 -12.00 9.74
C GLY A 268 -18.41 -12.46 8.41
N GLY A 269 -19.27 -12.76 7.45
CA GLY A 269 -18.87 -13.13 6.09
C GLY A 269 -17.97 -14.37 6.01
N THR A 270 -17.23 -14.49 4.91
CA THR A 270 -16.27 -15.59 4.68
C THR A 270 -14.87 -15.04 4.45
N LEU A 271 -13.91 -15.43 5.28
CA LEU A 271 -12.48 -15.17 5.07
C LEU A 271 -11.82 -16.45 4.56
N THR A 272 -11.09 -16.34 3.45
CA THR A 272 -10.24 -17.39 2.89
C THR A 272 -8.78 -16.97 3.04
N LEU A 273 -7.96 -17.80 3.67
CA LEU A 273 -6.52 -17.61 3.80
C LEU A 273 -5.81 -18.66 2.95
N ILE A 274 -4.91 -18.23 2.08
CA ILE A 274 -4.18 -19.13 1.18
C ILE A 274 -2.68 -18.93 1.39
N GLY A 275 -2.01 -19.89 2.05
CA GLY A 275 -0.56 -19.79 2.28
C GLY A 275 -0.14 -18.62 3.20
N THR A 276 -1.07 -18.07 3.98
CA THR A 276 -0.80 -17.01 4.97
C THR A 276 -0.28 -17.62 6.26
N ASN A 277 0.81 -17.07 6.78
CA ASN A 277 1.46 -17.58 7.99
C ASN A 277 1.22 -16.65 9.18
N PHE A 278 1.02 -17.23 10.35
CA PHE A 278 0.98 -16.49 11.62
C PHE A 278 2.15 -16.94 12.49
N THR A 279 2.90 -15.99 13.04
CA THR A 279 4.01 -16.28 13.97
C THR A 279 3.89 -15.41 15.22
N LYS A 280 4.24 -15.95 16.40
CA LYS A 280 4.21 -15.20 17.68
C LYS A 280 2.83 -14.64 18.04
N VAL A 281 1.78 -15.31 17.57
CA VAL A 281 0.40 -15.02 17.94
C VAL A 281 -0.01 -15.88 19.14
N THR A 282 -0.94 -15.38 19.95
CA THR A 282 -1.53 -16.16 21.06
C THR A 282 -2.69 -17.03 20.58
N THR A 283 -3.41 -16.57 19.56
CA THR A 283 -4.50 -17.30 18.93
C THR A 283 -4.32 -17.19 17.43
N GLY A 284 -4.16 -18.32 16.72
CA GLY A 284 -4.04 -18.33 15.27
C GLY A 284 -5.27 -17.73 14.60
N ALA A 285 -6.44 -18.33 14.86
CA ALA A 285 -7.71 -17.84 14.37
C ALA A 285 -8.83 -17.94 15.41
N GLU A 286 -9.72 -16.95 15.38
CA GLU A 286 -10.91 -16.85 16.22
C GLU A 286 -12.12 -16.53 15.34
N VAL A 287 -13.10 -17.44 15.29
CA VAL A 287 -14.33 -17.27 14.52
C VAL A 287 -15.50 -17.06 15.48
N LYS A 288 -16.28 -16.00 15.26
CA LYS A 288 -17.41 -15.56 16.10
C LYS A 288 -18.68 -15.43 15.26
N GLY A 289 -19.82 -15.71 15.88
CA GLY A 289 -21.14 -15.55 15.25
C GLY A 289 -21.25 -16.37 13.96
N ASP A 290 -21.74 -15.73 12.90
CA ASP A 290 -21.96 -16.34 11.58
C ASP A 290 -20.72 -16.30 10.66
N GLY A 291 -19.58 -15.87 11.19
CA GLY A 291 -18.32 -15.82 10.45
C GLY A 291 -17.87 -17.20 9.96
N LYS A 292 -17.23 -17.24 8.78
CA LYS A 292 -16.65 -18.45 8.21
C LYS A 292 -15.19 -18.24 7.88
N LEU A 293 -14.35 -19.17 8.28
CA LEU A 293 -12.94 -19.19 7.94
C LEU A 293 -12.62 -20.42 7.09
N LYS A 294 -11.93 -20.20 5.98
CA LYS A 294 -11.32 -21.23 5.15
C LYS A 294 -9.81 -21.00 5.12
N MET A 295 -9.02 -22.04 5.35
CA MET A 295 -7.57 -21.95 5.29
C MET A 295 -7.03 -23.05 4.39
N THR A 296 -6.21 -22.67 3.42
CA THR A 296 -5.56 -23.60 2.48
C THR A 296 -4.07 -23.32 2.46
N GLY A 297 -3.28 -24.19 3.08
CA GLY A 297 -1.85 -23.96 3.27
C GLY A 297 -1.53 -22.81 4.24
N GLY A 298 -0.25 -22.60 4.50
CA GLY A 298 0.23 -21.67 5.53
C GLY A 298 0.51 -22.38 6.86
N GLU A 299 1.34 -21.75 7.69
CA GLU A 299 1.78 -22.24 8.98
C GLU A 299 1.23 -21.34 10.10
N ASP A 300 0.64 -21.95 11.12
CA ASP A 300 0.28 -21.27 12.37
C ASP A 300 1.27 -21.69 13.46
N CYS A 301 2.18 -20.78 13.76
CA CYS A 301 3.28 -20.96 14.68
C CYS A 301 3.05 -20.07 15.90
N GLY A 302 2.85 -20.68 17.07
CA GLY A 302 2.73 -19.96 18.34
C GLY A 302 4.04 -19.28 18.77
N TYR A 303 4.36 -19.31 20.08
CA TYR A 303 5.64 -18.76 20.60
C TYR A 303 6.83 -19.70 20.44
N GLU A 304 6.62 -20.95 20.03
CA GLU A 304 7.66 -21.99 19.90
C GLU A 304 7.92 -22.36 18.43
N CYS A 305 8.13 -21.32 17.62
CA CYS A 305 8.83 -21.34 16.33
C CYS A 305 9.85 -20.18 16.35
#